data_AF-A0AAW2T512-F1
#
_entry.id   AF-A0AAW2T512-F1
#
_cell.length_a   1.000
_cell.length_b   1.000
_cell.length_c   1.000
_cell.angle_alpha   90.00
_cell.angle_beta   90.00
_cell.angle_gamma   90.00
#
_symmetry.space_group_name_H-M   'P 1'
#
loop_
_entity.id
_entity.type
_entity.pdbx_description
1 polymer ?
#
loop_
_entity_poly.entity_id
_entity_poly.type
_entity_poly.pdbx_seq_one_letter_code
_entity_poly.pdbx_strand_id
1 'polypeptide(L)'
;MKTGTPSSVSLDDSLASTSIAEYVEKMTNVRVDPSSTNLIHEESDEPRRSKSARVVKDFGSDFVTYNIEDNPITFKDVMASSEAKQWKKAFKSKMDSIVSNGTLELVDLPLGCTTIGCKEIK
;
A
#
# COMPACT_ATOMS: atom_id res chain seq x y z
N MET A 1 -28.95 12.87 51.94
CA MET A 1 -28.14 13.45 50.85
C MET A 1 -26.81 12.73 50.81
N LYS A 2 -26.53 11.99 49.74
CA LYS A 2 -25.19 11.50 49.34
C LYS A 2 -25.34 10.95 47.91
N THR A 3 -25.15 11.83 46.93
CA THR A 3 -25.02 11.50 45.52
C THR A 3 -23.58 11.07 45.28
N GLY A 4 -23.35 9.78 45.00
CA GLY A 4 -22.06 9.26 44.60
C GLY A 4 -21.85 9.47 43.11
N THR A 5 -20.94 10.36 42.77
CA THR A 5 -20.42 10.57 41.41
C THR A 5 -19.54 9.39 41.02
N PRO A 6 -19.76 8.70 39.89
CA PRO A 6 -18.75 7.80 39.36
C PRO A 6 -17.68 8.63 38.63
N SER A 7 -16.44 8.44 39.09
CA SER A 7 -15.20 8.93 38.49
C SER A 7 -15.10 8.56 37.01
N SER A 8 -15.00 9.57 36.16
CA SER A 8 -14.61 9.43 34.75
C SER A 8 -13.18 8.89 34.68
N VAL A 9 -13.00 7.69 34.15
CA VAL A 9 -11.69 7.18 33.71
C VAL A 9 -11.36 7.85 32.38
N SER A 10 -10.29 8.64 32.35
CA SER A 10 -9.78 9.21 31.11
C SER A 10 -9.14 8.10 30.30
N LEU A 11 -9.68 7.84 29.11
CA LEU A 11 -8.95 7.11 28.07
C LEU A 11 -7.93 8.09 27.49
N ASP A 12 -6.66 7.87 27.79
CA ASP A 12 -5.56 8.55 27.16
C ASP A 12 -5.46 8.10 25.70
N ASP A 13 -5.98 8.92 24.79
CA ASP A 13 -5.59 8.90 23.39
C ASP A 13 -4.15 9.44 23.29
N SER A 14 -3.17 8.57 23.47
CA SER A 14 -1.76 8.88 23.21
C SER A 14 -1.17 7.91 22.18
N LEU A 15 -1.76 7.88 20.98
CA LEU A 15 -1.02 7.52 19.78
C LEU A 15 -0.27 8.76 19.30
N ALA A 16 0.75 9.14 20.08
CA ALA A 16 1.70 10.17 19.69
C ALA A 16 2.45 9.67 18.44
N SER A 17 2.08 10.27 17.31
CA SER A 17 2.76 10.29 16.02
C SER A 17 4.24 9.87 16.08
N THR A 18 4.54 8.60 15.83
CA THR A 18 5.89 8.20 15.42
C THR A 18 6.11 8.75 14.03
N SER A 19 6.94 9.80 13.95
CA SER A 19 7.27 10.46 12.69
C SER A 19 7.91 9.46 11.74
N ILE A 20 7.57 9.54 10.46
CA ILE A 20 8.06 8.68 9.38
C ILE A 20 9.59 8.53 9.41
N ALA A 21 10.32 9.59 9.80
CA ALA A 21 11.78 9.56 9.90
C ALA A 21 12.31 8.55 10.93
N GLU A 22 11.58 8.37 12.04
CA GLU A 22 11.99 7.50 13.16
C GLU A 22 11.80 6.02 12.81
N TYR A 23 10.81 5.70 11.95
CA TYR A 23 10.62 4.35 11.40
C TYR A 23 11.77 3.94 10.47
N VAL A 24 12.30 4.89 9.69
CA VAL A 24 13.35 4.63 8.69
C VAL A 24 14.69 4.27 9.34
N GLU A 25 15.09 4.95 10.43
CA GLU A 25 16.37 4.64 11.08
C GLU A 25 16.39 3.26 11.73
N LYS A 26 15.27 2.83 12.31
CA LYS A 26 15.15 1.54 13.00
C LYS A 26 15.38 0.34 12.07
N MET A 27 15.08 0.47 10.78
CA MET A 27 15.27 -0.60 9.79
C MET A 27 16.74 -0.83 9.41
N THR A 28 17.66 0.09 9.72
CA THR A 28 19.04 0.04 9.21
C THR A 28 20.04 -0.73 10.09
N ASN A 29 19.65 -1.16 11.29
CA ASN A 29 20.61 -1.58 12.33
C ASN A 29 20.53 -3.06 12.81
N VAL A 30 20.02 -4.01 12.03
CA VAL A 30 19.95 -5.43 12.48
C VAL A 30 20.91 -6.33 11.71
N ARG A 31 21.90 -6.86 12.45
CA ARG A 31 22.97 -7.77 12.05
C ARG A 31 22.42 -9.18 11.78
N VAL A 32 22.99 -9.87 10.79
CA VAL A 32 22.54 -11.16 10.23
C VAL A 32 23.28 -12.34 10.86
N ASP A 33 22.56 -13.40 11.23
CA ASP A 33 23.09 -14.77 11.41
C ASP A 33 22.18 -15.78 10.66
N PRO A 34 22.74 -16.85 10.05
CA PRO A 34 21.98 -17.73 9.15
C PRO A 34 21.57 -19.06 9.81
N SER A 35 20.44 -19.62 9.35
CA SER A 35 20.18 -21.06 9.15
C SER A 35 18.85 -21.55 9.73
N SER A 36 17.92 -21.95 8.86
CA SER A 36 17.73 -23.37 8.52
C SER A 36 16.57 -23.54 7.52
N THR A 37 16.85 -24.33 6.50
CA THR A 37 16.08 -24.64 5.30
C THR A 37 14.91 -25.58 5.59
N ASN A 38 13.72 -25.27 5.07
CA ASN A 38 12.67 -26.26 4.83
C ASN A 38 12.30 -26.26 3.36
N LEU A 39 12.46 -27.43 2.74
CA LEU A 39 12.20 -27.73 1.33
C LEU A 39 10.68 -27.75 1.08
N ILE A 40 10.20 -26.86 0.22
CA ILE A 40 8.83 -26.90 -0.33
C ILE A 40 8.86 -27.79 -1.58
N HIS A 41 7.92 -28.74 -1.63
CA HIS A 41 7.71 -29.61 -2.78
C HIS A 41 7.00 -28.80 -3.87
N GLU A 42 7.75 -28.38 -4.89
CA GLU A 42 7.25 -27.60 -6.03
C GLU A 42 6.48 -28.52 -6.99
N GLU A 43 5.15 -28.53 -6.89
CA GLU A 43 4.28 -29.02 -7.96
C GLU A 43 4.19 -27.93 -9.03
N SER A 44 4.97 -28.09 -10.09
CA SER A 44 5.00 -27.18 -11.23
C SER A 44 3.71 -27.31 -12.06
N ASP A 45 2.66 -26.59 -11.65
CA ASP A 45 1.52 -26.30 -12.51
C ASP A 45 1.96 -25.35 -13.65
N GLU A 46 2.49 -25.93 -14.73
CA GLU A 46 2.88 -25.14 -15.88
C GLU A 46 1.65 -24.41 -16.47
N PRO A 47 1.66 -23.07 -16.57
CA PRO A 47 0.49 -22.31 -17.02
C PRO A 47 0.09 -22.75 -18.43
N ARG A 48 -1.10 -23.33 -18.56
CA ARG A 48 -1.64 -23.77 -19.85
C ARG A 48 -1.79 -22.58 -20.79
N ARG A 49 -0.78 -22.38 -21.66
CA ARG A 49 -0.74 -21.26 -22.59
C ARG A 49 -1.71 -21.50 -23.75
N SER A 50 -2.63 -20.56 -23.98
CA SER A 50 -3.52 -20.64 -25.15
C SER A 50 -2.69 -20.51 -26.44
N LYS A 51 -3.02 -21.32 -27.45
CA LYS A 51 -2.39 -21.27 -28.79
C LYS A 51 -3.04 -20.22 -29.70
N SER A 52 -3.83 -19.30 -29.16
CA SER A 52 -4.57 -18.34 -29.97
C SER A 52 -3.61 -17.40 -30.70
N ALA A 53 -3.72 -17.36 -32.02
CA ALA A 53 -2.99 -16.42 -32.86
C ALA A 53 -3.38 -14.98 -32.48
N ARG A 54 -2.38 -14.09 -32.38
CA ARG A 54 -2.65 -12.67 -32.13
C ARG A 54 -3.19 -12.05 -33.40
N VAL A 55 -4.38 -11.46 -33.33
CA VAL A 55 -4.95 -10.61 -34.39
C VAL A 55 -4.61 -9.16 -34.04
N VAL A 56 -4.02 -8.42 -34.99
CA VAL A 56 -3.81 -6.98 -34.84
C VAL A 56 -5.18 -6.32 -34.84
N LYS A 57 -5.52 -5.62 -33.75
CA LYS A 57 -6.72 -4.79 -33.67
C LYS A 57 -6.38 -3.40 -34.18
N ASP A 58 -7.14 -2.92 -35.15
CA ASP A 58 -7.27 -1.51 -35.45
C ASP A 58 -8.41 -0.92 -34.63
N PHE A 59 -8.26 0.33 -34.19
CA PHE A 59 -9.29 1.00 -33.40
C PHE A 59 -10.28 1.80 -34.27
N GLY A 60 -10.03 1.84 -35.59
CA GLY A 60 -10.83 2.62 -36.54
C GLY A 60 -10.53 4.13 -36.49
N SER A 61 -11.11 4.88 -37.43
CA SER A 61 -11.00 6.34 -37.52
C SER A 61 -11.69 7.08 -36.39
N ASP A 62 -12.64 6.43 -35.73
CA ASP A 62 -13.53 7.02 -34.73
C ASP A 62 -12.97 6.85 -33.31
N PHE A 63 -11.75 6.31 -33.20
CA PHE A 63 -11.07 6.14 -31.94
C PHE A 63 -10.59 7.50 -31.40
N VAL A 64 -11.23 7.96 -30.33
CA VAL A 64 -10.85 9.15 -29.59
C VAL A 64 -10.16 8.73 -28.30
N THR A 65 -8.94 9.22 -28.08
CA THR A 65 -8.21 9.08 -26.80
C THR A 65 -8.23 10.41 -26.07
N TYR A 66 -8.51 10.37 -24.77
CA TYR A 66 -8.31 11.52 -23.89
C TYR A 66 -6.85 11.51 -23.43
N ASN A 67 -6.06 12.50 -23.88
CA ASN A 67 -4.72 12.71 -23.36
C ASN A 67 -4.85 13.26 -21.94
N ILE A 68 -4.35 12.51 -20.97
CA ILE A 68 -4.41 12.82 -19.55
C ILE A 68 -3.08 13.43 -19.09
N GLU A 69 -2.43 14.21 -19.95
CA GLU A 69 -1.11 14.80 -19.66
C GLU A 69 -1.15 15.71 -18.43
N ASP A 70 -2.32 16.30 -18.14
CA ASP A 70 -2.53 17.15 -16.97
C ASP A 70 -2.81 16.38 -15.68
N ASN A 71 -2.92 15.05 -15.72
CA ASN A 71 -3.10 14.30 -14.48
C ASN A 71 -1.81 14.25 -13.67
N PRO A 72 -1.89 14.54 -12.37
CA PRO A 72 -0.74 14.46 -11.50
C PRO A 72 -0.21 13.02 -11.43
N ILE A 73 1.03 12.83 -11.88
CA ILE A 73 1.72 11.53 -11.86
C ILE A 73 2.35 11.29 -10.49
N THR A 74 2.82 12.35 -9.85
CA THR A 74 3.49 12.28 -8.55
C THR A 74 2.53 12.65 -7.42
N PHE A 75 2.72 12.04 -6.25
CA PHE A 75 2.04 12.48 -5.02
C PHE A 75 2.18 13.99 -4.77
N LYS A 76 3.36 14.58 -5.03
CA LYS A 76 3.59 16.02 -4.88
C LYS A 76 2.66 16.84 -5.78
N ASP A 77 2.48 16.42 -7.02
CA ASP A 77 1.61 17.08 -8.01
C ASP A 77 0.14 16.96 -7.58
N VAL A 78 -0.28 15.78 -7.10
CA VAL A 78 -1.64 15.57 -6.55
C VAL A 78 -1.87 16.49 -5.36
N MET A 79 -0.88 16.64 -4.48
CA MET A 79 -0.99 17.49 -3.29
C MET A 79 -0.94 18.98 -3.61
N ALA A 80 -0.36 19.37 -4.75
CA ALA A 80 -0.37 20.74 -5.26
C ALA A 80 -1.64 21.08 -6.06
N SER A 81 -2.39 20.07 -6.53
CA SER A 81 -3.66 20.24 -7.25
C SER A 81 -4.78 20.79 -6.37
N SER A 82 -5.75 21.46 -6.99
CA SER A 82 -7.00 21.92 -6.34
C SER A 82 -7.79 20.77 -5.69
N GLU A 83 -7.61 19.55 -6.20
CA GLU A 83 -8.29 18.34 -5.72
C GLU A 83 -7.61 17.67 -4.52
N ALA A 84 -6.46 18.18 -4.05
CA ALA A 84 -5.67 17.54 -2.99
C ALA A 84 -6.49 17.14 -1.75
N LYS A 85 -7.47 17.96 -1.37
CA LYS A 85 -8.38 17.67 -0.24
C LYS A 85 -9.25 16.44 -0.48
N GLN A 86 -9.75 16.28 -1.70
CA GLN A 86 -10.58 15.14 -2.10
C GLN A 86 -9.74 13.86 -2.15
N TRP A 87 -8.53 13.94 -2.71
CA TRP A 87 -7.58 12.81 -2.73
C TRP A 87 -7.24 12.32 -1.31
N LYS A 88 -6.96 13.23 -0.38
CA LYS A 88 -6.73 12.87 1.03
C LYS A 88 -7.94 12.19 1.66
N LYS A 89 -9.14 12.72 1.43
CA LYS A 89 -10.39 12.14 1.95
C LYS A 89 -10.64 10.75 1.37
N ALA A 90 -10.47 10.58 0.07
CA ALA A 90 -10.66 9.31 -0.62
C ALA A 90 -9.64 8.26 -0.14
N PHE A 91 -8.37 8.65 -0.01
CA PHE A 91 -7.32 7.78 0.52
C PHE A 91 -7.61 7.34 1.95
N LYS A 92 -8.00 8.27 2.82
CA LYS A 92 -8.40 7.96 4.19
C LYS A 92 -9.60 7.00 4.22
N SER A 93 -10.65 7.29 3.45
CA SER A 93 -11.83 6.42 3.36
C SER A 93 -11.48 5.01 2.86
N LYS A 94 -10.53 4.90 1.93
CA LYS A 94 -10.03 3.60 1.46
C LYS A 94 -9.30 2.85 2.58
N MET A 95 -8.43 3.52 3.32
CA MET A 95 -7.73 2.93 4.46
C MET A 95 -8.73 2.48 5.54
N ASP A 96 -9.67 3.33 5.89
CA ASP A 96 -10.73 3.00 6.85
C ASP A 96 -11.55 1.78 6.38
N SER A 97 -11.85 1.67 5.07
CA SER A 97 -12.56 0.52 4.51
C SER A 97 -11.74 -0.77 4.49
N ILE A 98 -10.43 -0.69 4.27
CA ILE A 98 -9.55 -1.86 4.31
C ILE A 98 -9.51 -2.43 5.73
N VAL A 99 -9.37 -1.54 6.72
CA VAL A 99 -9.37 -1.90 8.15
C VAL A 99 -10.74 -2.43 8.56
N SER A 100 -11.84 -1.77 8.18
CA SER A 100 -13.19 -2.19 8.56
C SER A 100 -13.56 -3.55 7.99
N ASN A 101 -13.11 -3.86 6.77
CA ASN A 101 -13.40 -5.13 6.11
C ASN A 101 -12.41 -6.23 6.50
N GLY A 102 -11.34 -5.92 7.23
CA GLY A 102 -10.30 -6.86 7.63
C GLY A 102 -9.65 -7.62 6.46
N THR A 103 -9.69 -7.05 5.25
CA THR A 103 -9.29 -7.77 4.03
C THR A 103 -7.78 -7.75 3.81
N LEU A 104 -7.07 -6.79 4.41
CA LEU A 104 -5.61 -6.72 4.39
C LEU A 104 -5.10 -6.55 5.82
N GLU A 105 -4.16 -7.39 6.20
CA GLU A 105 -3.40 -7.29 7.44
C GLU A 105 -2.04 -6.67 7.12
N LEU A 106 -1.61 -5.70 7.95
CA LEU A 106 -0.26 -5.17 7.86
C LEU A 106 0.68 -6.19 8.49
N VAL A 107 1.38 -6.97 7.67
CA VAL A 107 2.34 -7.97 8.12
C VAL A 107 3.75 -7.41 7.95
N ASP A 108 4.59 -7.63 8.96
CA ASP A 108 6.01 -7.29 8.87
C ASP A 108 6.68 -8.03 7.71
N LEU A 109 7.64 -7.36 7.07
CA LEU A 109 8.41 -7.99 6.00
C LEU A 109 9.14 -9.23 6.57
N PRO A 110 8.95 -10.43 6.00
CA PRO A 110 9.61 -11.62 6.51
C PRO A 110 11.12 -11.47 6.41
N LEU A 111 11.81 -11.95 7.45
CA LEU A 111 13.27 -11.93 7.53
C LEU A 111 13.86 -12.62 6.30
N GLY A 112 14.74 -11.92 5.59
CA GLY A 112 15.40 -12.42 4.37
C GLY A 112 14.75 -11.99 3.05
N CYS A 113 13.58 -11.33 3.07
CA CYS A 113 13.07 -10.65 1.88
C CYS A 113 13.76 -9.30 1.69
N THR A 114 14.47 -9.12 0.57
CA THR A 114 14.90 -7.79 0.13
C THR A 114 13.69 -7.01 -0.34
N THR A 115 13.66 -5.70 -0.08
CA THR A 115 12.66 -4.82 -0.71
C THR A 115 12.72 -5.00 -2.22
N ILE A 116 11.56 -5.15 -2.86
CA ILE A 116 11.50 -5.13 -4.32
C ILE A 116 11.94 -3.73 -4.72
N GLY A 117 13.15 -3.61 -5.26
CA GLY A 117 13.69 -2.32 -5.68
C GLY A 117 12.72 -1.65 -6.65
N CYS A 118 12.21 -0.48 -6.30
CA CYS A 118 11.41 0.32 -7.21
C CYS A 118 12.28 0.70 -8.42
N LYS A 119 11.98 0.12 -9.57
CA LYS A 119 12.58 0.55 -10.84
C LYS A 119 11.85 1.81 -11.28
N GLU A 120 12.50 2.96 -11.15
CA GLU A 120 11.96 4.20 -11.70
C GLU A 120 11.85 4.08 -13.22
N ILE A 121 10.67 4.41 -13.75
CA ILE A 121 10.47 4.57 -15.19
C ILE A 121 10.98 5.97 -15.50
N LYS A 122 12.00 6.03 -16.34
CA LYS A 122 12.63 7.27 -16.80
C LYS A 122 11.98 7.77 -18.08
#